data_AF-A0A382S0X1-F1
#
_entry.id   AF-A0A382S0X1-F1
#
_cell.length_a   1.000
_cell.length_b   1.000
_cell.length_c   1.000
_cell.angle_alpha   90.00
_cell.angle_beta   90.00
_cell.angle_gamma   90.00
#
_symmetry.space_group_name_H-M   'P 1'
#
loop_
_entity.id
_entity.type
_entity.pdbx_description
1 polymer ?
#
loop_
_entity_poly.entity_id
_entity_poly.type
_entity_poly.pdbx_seq_one_letter_code
_entity_poly.pdbx_strand_id
1 'polypeptide(L)' 'MGSGIHTAVLIPCLNEAATVGSVVAGFKAALPGCHVYVYDN' A
#
# COMPACT_ATOMS: atom_id res chain seq x y z
N MET A 1 -6.93 -1.90 25.74
CA MET A 1 -6.21 -1.22 24.64
C MET A 1 -6.61 -1.93 23.36
N GLY A 2 -7.34 -1.23 22.49
CA GLY A 2 -8.19 -1.86 21.46
C GLY A 2 -7.41 -2.72 20.48
N SER A 3 -7.94 -3.92 20.20
CA SER A 3 -7.52 -4.76 19.08
C SER A 3 -7.94 -4.07 17.79
N GLY A 4 -7.17 -3.07 17.34
CA GLY A 4 -7.33 -2.45 16.04
C GLY A 4 -7.08 -3.49 14.94
N ILE A 5 -7.80 -3.39 13.82
CA ILE A 5 -7.54 -4.26 12.67
C ILE A 5 -6.23 -3.80 12.02
N HIS A 6 -5.24 -4.69 11.96
CA HIS A 6 -4.00 -4.45 11.23
C HIS A 6 -4.20 -4.86 9.78
N THR A 7 -4.16 -3.89 8.86
CA THR A 7 -4.34 -4.12 7.42
C THR A 7 -3.03 -3.90 6.69
N ALA A 8 -2.66 -4.85 5.83
CA ALA A 8 -1.54 -4.75 4.91
C ALA A 8 -2.04 -4.82 3.46
N VAL A 9 -1.45 -4.00 2.58
CA VAL A 9 -1.72 -3.97 1.15
C VAL A 9 -0.45 -4.36 0.43
N LEU A 10 -0.51 -5.40 -0.40
CA LEU A 10 0.58 -5.81 -1.28
C LEU A 10 0.27 -5.36 -2.70
N ILE A 11 1.15 -4.55 -3.29
CA ILE A 11 1.03 -4.03 -4.66
C ILE A 11 2.13 -4.70 -5.51
N PRO A 12 1.78 -5.62 -6.41
CA PRO A 12 2.71 -6.05 -7.43
C PRO A 12 2.98 -4.91 -8.42
N CYS A 13 4.24 -4.70 -8.74
CA CYS A 13 4.73 -3.73 -9.72
C CYS A 13 5.65 -4.47 -10.69
N LEU A 14 5.55 -4.19 -11.98
CA LEU A 14 6.44 -4.77 -12.97
C LEU A 14 7.00 -3.65 -13.83
N ASN A 15 8.22 -3.19 -13.53
CA ASN A 15 8.88 -2.07 -14.24
C ASN A 15 8.08 -0.75 -14.23
N GLU A 16 7.12 -0.61 -13.32
CA GLU A 16 6.22 0.54 -13.20
C GLU A 16 6.53 1.38 -11.94
N ALA A 17 7.76 1.29 -11.41
CA ALA A 17 8.18 1.97 -10.19
C ALA A 17 7.96 3.50 -10.22
N ALA A 18 8.01 4.11 -11.40
CA ALA A 18 7.77 5.55 -11.57
C ALA A 18 6.30 5.96 -11.41
N THR A 19 5.34 5.05 -11.64
CA THR A 19 3.90 5.35 -11.64
C THR A 19 3.18 4.80 -10.41
N VAL A 20 3.74 3.77 -9.76
CA VAL A 20 3.17 3.09 -8.58
C VAL A 20 2.93 4.03 -7.39
N GLY A 21 3.63 5.18 -7.33
CA GLY A 21 3.46 6.17 -6.27
C GLY A 21 2.03 6.68 -6.10
N SER A 22 1.29 6.84 -7.21
CA SER A 22 -0.12 7.27 -7.16
C SER A 22 -1.03 6.20 -6.55
N VAL A 23 -0.75 4.92 -6.84
CA VAL A 23 -1.46 3.76 -6.27
C VAL A 23 -1.23 3.67 -4.77
N VAL A 24 0.04 3.79 -4.33
CA VAL A 24 0.41 3.82 -2.90
C VAL A 24 -0.29 4.96 -2.18
N ALA A 25 -0.30 6.16 -2.76
CA ALA A 25 -0.96 7.33 -2.18
C ALA A 25 -2.47 7.12 -2.04
N GLY A 26 -3.12 6.53 -3.05
CA GLY A 26 -4.54 6.18 -3.01
C GLY A 26 -4.88 5.24 -1.86
N PHE A 27 -4.11 4.17 -1.67
CA PHE A 27 -4.32 3.23 -0.57
C PHE A 27 -4.10 3.85 0.80
N LYS A 28 -3.06 4.69 0.97
CA LYS A 28 -2.84 5.39 2.24
C LYS A 28 -3.96 6.36 2.60
N ALA A 29 -4.57 7.00 1.60
CA ALA A 29 -5.70 7.90 1.79
C ALA A 29 -7.01 7.14 2.11
N ALA A 30 -7.27 6.05 1.39
CA ALA A 30 -8.49 5.25 1.55
C ALA A 30 -8.47 4.35 2.79
N LEU A 31 -7.29 3.88 3.21
CA LEU A 31 -7.09 3.01 4.37
C LEU A 31 -6.05 3.62 5.34
N PRO A 32 -6.44 4.65 6.10
CA PRO A 32 -5.55 5.26 7.09
C PRO A 32 -5.04 4.22 8.09
N GLY A 33 -3.71 4.15 8.27
CA GLY A 33 -3.07 3.19 9.17
C GLY A 33 -2.75 1.83 8.55
N CYS A 34 -3.04 1.60 7.28
CA CYS A 34 -2.57 0.39 6.60
C CYS A 34 -1.07 0.46 6.29
N HIS A 35 -0.44 -0.72 6.25
CA HIS A 35 0.94 -0.87 5.76
C HIS A 35 0.90 -1.23 4.27
N VAL A 36 1.58 -0.45 3.43
CA VAL A 36 1.65 -0.69 1.99
C VAL A 36 3.03 -1.21 1.63
N TYR A 37 3.08 -2.36 0.97
CA TYR A 37 4.30 -2.99 0.45
C TYR A 37 4.20 -3.07 -1.07
N VAL A 38 5.24 -2.62 -1.75
CA VAL A 38 5.37 -2.78 -3.20
C VAL A 38 6.34 -3.93 -3.45
N TYR A 39 5.90 -4.91 -4.22
CA TYR A 39 6.73 -5.98 -4.72
C TYR A 39 7.01 -5.72 -6.20
N ASP A 40 8.21 -5.25 -6.50
CA ASP A 40 8.69 -5.03 -7.87
C ASP A 40 9.55 -6.22 -8.29
N ASN A 41 9.21 -6.84 -9.42
CA ASN A 41 9.94 -8.00 -9.99
C ASN A 41 11.07 -7.55 -10.92
#